data_AF-E2BI44-F1
#
_entry.id   AF-E2BI44-F1
#
_cell.length_a   1.000
_cell.length_b   1.000
_cell.length_c   1.000
_cell.angle_alpha   90.00
_cell.angle_beta   90.00
_cell.angle_gamma   90.00
#
_symmetry.space_group_name_H-M   'P 1'
#
loop_
_entity.id
_entity.type
_entity.pdbx_description
1 polymer ?
#
loop_
_entity_poly.entity_id
_entity_poly.type
_entity_poly.pdbx_seq_one_letter_code
_entity_poly.pdbx_strand_id
1 'polypeptide(L)'
;SLLCPLAPAQKLVAAGGLIIGWGRAQVRVLEDRPLQCYKCLHYGHMAATCQTDNGLAGRCFRCGGAGHVAQGCTAEVRCPLCHKERREAGHRMGGRAC
;
A
#
# COMPACT_ATOMS: atom_id res chain seq x y z
N SER A 1 14.07 -5.62 -9.59
CA SER A 1 13.89 -4.15 -9.68
C SER A 1 14.93 -3.59 -10.62
N LEU A 2 14.54 -2.81 -11.63
CA LEU A 2 15.50 -2.05 -12.44
C LEU A 2 15.99 -0.87 -11.60
N LEU A 3 17.32 -0.74 -11.45
CA LEU A 3 17.94 0.34 -10.70
C LEU A 3 18.43 1.40 -11.69
N CYS A 4 17.92 2.63 -11.54
CA CYS A 4 18.38 3.78 -12.30
C CYS A 4 19.48 4.49 -11.52
N PRO A 5 20.64 4.83 -12.14
CA PRO A 5 21.64 5.68 -11.49
C PRO A 5 21.06 7.04 -11.12
N LEU A 6 21.57 7.63 -10.02
CA LEU A 6 20.99 8.85 -9.43
C LEU A 6 20.98 10.05 -10.39
N ALA A 7 22.09 10.29 -11.11
CA ALA A 7 22.21 11.46 -11.97
C ALA A 7 21.19 11.48 -13.15
N PRO A 8 21.01 10.40 -13.93
CA PRO A 8 19.91 10.29 -14.88
C PRO A 8 18.52 10.46 -14.25
N ALA A 9 18.29 9.86 -13.07
CA ALA A 9 17.00 9.97 -12.38
C ALA A 9 16.68 11.44 -12.01
N GLN A 10 17.66 12.18 -11.51
CA GLN A 10 17.52 13.60 -11.17
C GLN A 10 17.19 14.45 -12.41
N LYS A 11 17.82 14.18 -13.56
CA LYS A 11 17.50 14.88 -14.82
C LYS A 11 16.06 14.65 -15.26
N LEU A 12 15.56 13.42 -15.16
CA LEU A 12 14.18 13.09 -15.51
C LEU A 12 13.16 13.76 -14.57
N VAL A 13 13.47 13.81 -13.28
CA VAL A 13 12.66 14.52 -12.28
C VAL A 13 12.61 16.01 -12.59
N ALA A 14 13.76 16.64 -12.87
CA ALA A 14 13.83 18.06 -13.21
C ALA A 14 13.07 18.39 -14.51
N ALA A 15 13.10 17.49 -15.50
CA ALA A 15 12.34 17.63 -16.74
C ALA A 15 10.81 17.46 -16.56
N GLY A 16 10.37 16.94 -15.40
CA GLY A 16 8.96 16.71 -15.05
C GLY A 16 8.25 15.65 -15.91
N GLY A 17 8.99 14.91 -16.73
CA GLY A 17 8.43 13.95 -17.67
C GLY A 17 9.37 13.60 -18.81
N LEU A 18 9.04 12.51 -19.48
CA LEU A 18 9.76 11.96 -20.63
C LEU A 18 8.79 11.81 -21.81
N ILE A 19 9.29 12.08 -23.00
CA ILE A 19 8.53 11.91 -24.25
C ILE A 19 8.83 10.52 -24.80
N ILE A 20 7.79 9.71 -25.01
CA ILE A 20 7.87 8.40 -25.68
C ILE A 20 6.98 8.47 -26.91
N GLY A 21 7.59 8.50 -28.10
CA GLY A 21 6.87 8.72 -29.35
C GLY A 21 6.07 10.02 -29.30
N TRP A 22 4.75 9.90 -29.48
CA TRP A 22 3.81 11.03 -29.48
C TRP A 22 3.21 11.34 -28.08
N GLY A 23 3.61 10.61 -27.04
CA GLY A 23 3.08 10.74 -25.68
C GLY A 23 4.07 11.34 -24.69
N ARG A 24 3.57 12.06 -23.68
CA ARG A 24 4.36 12.55 -22.52
C ARG A 24 4.00 11.76 -21.26
N ALA A 25 4.98 11.04 -20.72
CA ALA A 25 4.86 10.38 -19.42
C ALA A 25 5.42 11.28 -18.31
N GLN A 26 4.66 11.49 -17.23
CA GLN A 26 5.10 12.35 -16.12
C GLN A 26 6.07 11.60 -15.21
N VAL A 27 7.13 12.29 -14.78
CA VAL A 27 8.11 11.78 -13.82
C VAL A 27 7.95 12.57 -12.53
N ARG A 28 7.77 11.86 -11.41
CA ARG A 28 7.67 12.46 -10.08
C ARG A 28 8.48 11.63 -9.10
N VAL A 29 9.05 12.28 -8.09
CA VAL A 29 9.66 11.56 -6.97
C VAL A 29 8.54 10.90 -6.17
N LEU A 30 8.66 9.59 -5.97
CA LEU A 30 7.79 8.86 -5.05
C LEU A 30 8.50 8.78 -3.71
N GLU A 31 7.73 8.94 -2.64
CA GLU A 31 8.19 8.63 -1.29
C GLU A 31 8.54 7.13 -1.21
N ASP A 32 9.44 6.78 -0.28
CA ASP A 32 9.71 5.38 -0.01
C ASP A 32 8.40 4.70 0.39
N ARG A 33 8.03 3.68 -0.39
CA ARG A 33 6.87 2.85 -0.10
C ARG A 33 7.39 1.54 0.49
N PRO A 34 7.39 1.39 1.82
CA PRO A 34 7.91 0.18 2.45
C PRO A 34 7.16 -1.05 1.95
N LEU A 35 7.89 -2.14 1.78
CA LEU A 35 7.34 -3.42 1.33
C LEU A 35 6.26 -3.88 2.33
N GLN A 36 5.02 -3.97 1.86
CA GLN A 36 3.88 -4.41 2.66
C GLN A 36 3.34 -5.74 2.14
N CYS A 37 3.17 -6.70 3.05
CA CYS A 37 2.61 -8.00 2.74
C CYS A 37 1.11 -7.88 2.41
N TYR A 38 0.67 -8.25 1.21
CA TYR A 38 -0.75 -8.17 0.86
C TYR A 38 -1.63 -9.25 1.55
N LYS A 39 -1.03 -10.25 2.20
CA LYS A 39 -1.77 -11.30 2.95
C LYS A 39 -2.12 -10.84 4.37
N CYS A 40 -1.19 -10.23 5.09
CA CYS A 40 -1.36 -9.84 6.50
C CYS A 40 -1.23 -8.33 6.76
N LEU A 41 -0.88 -7.53 5.75
CA LEU A 41 -0.68 -6.08 5.76
C LEU A 41 0.42 -5.53 6.69
N HIS A 42 1.27 -6.40 7.24
CA HIS A 42 2.49 -5.99 7.94
C HIS A 42 3.61 -5.64 6.95
N TYR A 43 4.51 -4.77 7.38
CA TYR A 43 5.69 -4.37 6.62
C TYR A 43 6.84 -5.37 6.74
N GLY A 44 7.81 -5.27 5.82
CA GLY A 44 9.09 -5.99 5.88
C GLY A 44 9.10 -7.35 5.16
N HIS A 45 7.98 -7.82 4.62
CA HIS A 45 7.93 -9.07 3.86
C HIS A 45 6.84 -9.08 2.78
N MET A 46 6.95 -10.00 1.83
CA MET A 46 5.94 -10.23 0.80
C MET A 46 5.06 -11.44 1.15
N ALA A 47 3.89 -11.58 0.52
CA ALA A 47 2.98 -12.68 0.85
C ALA A 47 3.60 -14.08 0.64
N ALA A 48 4.53 -14.23 -0.31
CA ALA A 48 5.22 -15.50 -0.55
C ALA A 48 6.07 -15.96 0.64
N THR A 49 6.52 -15.04 1.50
CA THR A 49 7.28 -15.33 2.72
C THR A 49 6.45 -15.10 3.99
N CYS A 50 5.13 -14.94 3.84
CA CYS A 50 4.24 -14.69 4.96
C CYS A 50 3.90 -15.99 5.70
N GLN A 51 4.24 -16.03 6.99
CA GLN A 51 4.00 -17.18 7.86
C GLN A 51 2.64 -17.15 8.56
N THR A 52 1.79 -16.15 8.26
CA THR A 52 0.44 -16.08 8.83
C THR A 52 -0.50 -17.02 8.08
N ASP A 53 -1.06 -18.02 8.76
CA ASP A 53 -1.90 -19.07 8.15
C ASP A 53 -3.14 -18.49 7.45
N ASN A 54 -3.95 -17.71 8.18
CA ASN A 54 -5.15 -17.02 7.69
C ASN A 54 -5.03 -15.52 7.98
N GLY A 55 -4.41 -14.78 7.07
CA GLY A 55 -4.23 -13.32 7.21
C GLY A 55 -5.56 -12.54 7.18
N LEU A 56 -5.64 -11.51 6.34
CA LEU A 56 -6.84 -10.68 6.21
C LEU A 56 -7.71 -11.07 5.00
N ALA A 57 -7.48 -12.26 4.44
CA ALA A 57 -8.26 -12.77 3.31
C ALA A 57 -9.77 -12.79 3.63
N GLY A 58 -10.58 -12.27 2.71
CA GLY A 58 -12.03 -12.21 2.86
C GLY A 58 -12.54 -11.19 3.90
N ARG A 59 -11.67 -10.38 4.49
CA ARG A 59 -12.08 -9.29 5.40
C ARG A 59 -12.27 -7.98 4.64
N CYS A 60 -13.31 -7.25 5.02
CA CYS A 60 -13.59 -5.91 4.55
C CYS A 60 -12.46 -4.96 4.96
N PHE A 61 -11.79 -4.34 3.99
CA PHE A 61 -10.68 -3.41 4.24
C PHE A 61 -11.07 -2.15 5.04
N ARG A 62 -12.37 -1.82 5.11
CA ARG A 62 -12.88 -0.66 5.85
C ARG A 62 -13.01 -0.93 7.36
N CYS A 63 -13.61 -2.07 7.73
CA CYS A 63 -14.00 -2.34 9.12
C CYS A 63 -13.46 -3.67 9.70
N GLY A 64 -12.87 -4.54 8.88
CA GLY A 64 -12.35 -5.84 9.30
C GLY A 64 -13.38 -6.98 9.42
N GLY A 65 -14.66 -6.69 9.15
CA GLY A 65 -15.74 -7.69 9.12
C GLY A 65 -15.63 -8.66 7.95
N ALA A 66 -16.29 -9.81 8.05
CA ALA A 66 -16.38 -10.81 6.98
C ALA A 66 -17.71 -10.71 6.22
N GLY A 67 -17.82 -11.42 5.09
CA GLY A 67 -19.07 -11.56 4.33
C GLY A 67 -19.42 -10.38 3.42
N HIS A 68 -18.56 -9.37 3.33
CA HIS A 68 -18.75 -8.22 2.43
C HIS A 68 -17.40 -7.58 2.06
N VAL A 69 -17.40 -6.78 1.00
CA VAL A 69 -16.25 -5.97 0.57
C VAL A 69 -16.39 -4.53 1.05
N ALA A 70 -15.31 -3.75 0.99
CA ALA A 70 -15.32 -2.36 1.44
C ALA A 70 -16.30 -1.47 0.62
N GLN A 71 -16.48 -1.79 -0.65
CA GLN A 71 -17.48 -1.15 -1.50
C GLN A 71 -18.89 -1.52 -1.00
N GLY A 72 -19.59 -0.56 -0.40
CA GLY A 72 -20.92 -0.77 0.21
C GLY A 72 -20.90 -1.04 1.73
N CYS A 73 -19.73 -1.10 2.37
CA CYS A 73 -19.65 -1.19 3.82
C CYS A 73 -20.07 0.14 4.46
N THR A 74 -21.07 0.12 5.36
CA THR A 74 -21.58 1.30 6.09
C THR A 74 -21.05 1.43 7.51
N ALA A 75 -20.34 0.42 8.01
CA ALA A 75 -19.74 0.44 9.34
C ALA A 75 -18.67 1.53 9.49
N GLU A 76 -18.38 1.89 10.74
CA GLU A 76 -17.27 2.80 11.05
C GLU A 76 -15.93 2.23 10.58
N VAL A 77 -15.02 3.12 10.20
CA VAL A 77 -13.69 2.75 9.72
C VAL A 77 -12.86 2.28 10.89
N ARG A 78 -12.28 1.07 10.78
CA ARG A 78 -11.45 0.49 11.84
C ARG A 78 -10.40 -0.48 11.29
N CYS A 79 -9.10 -0.27 11.60
CA CYS A 79 -7.98 -1.18 11.30
C CYS A 79 -7.91 -2.23 12.44
N PRO A 80 -8.43 -3.47 12.29
CA PRO A 80 -8.31 -4.52 13.30
C PRO A 80 -6.87 -4.89 13.66
N LEU A 81 -5.90 -4.62 12.77
CA LEU A 81 -4.47 -4.79 13.06
C LEU A 81 -4.02 -3.80 14.15
N CYS A 82 -4.14 -2.50 13.89
CA CYS A 82 -3.77 -1.47 14.86
C CYS A 82 -4.58 -1.56 16.16
N HIS A 83 -5.87 -1.93 16.07
CA HIS A 83 -6.65 -2.19 17.28
C HIS A 83 -6.07 -3.34 18.12
N LYS A 84 -5.67 -4.45 17.50
CA LYS A 84 -5.05 -5.59 18.20
C LYS A 84 -3.72 -5.17 18.85
N GLU A 85 -2.97 -4.28 18.20
CA GLU A 85 -1.73 -3.69 18.71
C GLU A 85 -1.95 -2.54 19.72
N ARG A 86 -3.21 -2.21 20.06
CA ARG A 86 -3.58 -1.08 20.95
C ARG A 86 -3.06 0.28 20.46
N ARG A 87 -2.95 0.45 19.14
CA ARG A 87 -2.66 1.72 18.46
C ARG A 87 -3.95 2.40 18.01
N GLU A 88 -3.86 3.67 17.58
CA GLU A 88 -4.97 4.35 16.91
C GLU A 88 -5.47 3.49 15.75
N ALA A 89 -6.77 3.21 15.72
CA ALA A 89 -7.35 2.25 14.78
C ALA A 89 -8.43 2.86 13.88
N GLY A 90 -8.69 4.18 13.97
CA GLY A 90 -9.75 4.88 13.22
C GLY A 90 -9.45 5.09 11.72
N HIS A 91 -8.84 4.11 11.07
CA HIS A 91 -8.38 4.20 9.69
C HIS A 91 -8.52 2.87 8.94
N ARG A 92 -8.39 2.92 7.61
CA ARG A 92 -8.51 1.76 6.73
C ARG A 92 -7.29 0.84 6.87
N MET A 93 -7.51 -0.47 6.88
CA MET A 93 -6.43 -1.46 6.85
C MET A 93 -5.46 -1.27 5.68
N GLY A 94 -4.16 -1.35 5.97
CA GLY A 94 -3.08 -1.27 4.97
C GLY A 94 -2.92 0.09 4.32
N GLY A 95 -3.59 1.13 4.84
CA GLY A 95 -3.35 2.51 4.44
C GLY A 95 -2.14 3.10 5.16
N ARG A 96 -1.76 4.33 4.81
CA ARG A 96 -0.64 5.08 5.42
C ARG A 96 -0.74 5.30 6.93
N ALA A 97 -1.93 5.11 7.51
CA ALA A 97 -2.19 5.31 8.92
C ALA A 97 -2.07 4.01 9.76
N CYS A 98 -2.08 2.82 9.13
CA CYS A 98 -1.52 1.63 9.78
C CYS A 98 0.03 1.77 9.62
#